data_AF-A0A0F7LLC8-F1
#
_entry.id   AF-A0A0F7LLC8-F1
#
_cell.length_a   1.000
_cell.length_b   1.000
_cell.length_c   1.000
_cell.angle_alpha   90.00
_cell.angle_beta   90.00
_cell.angle_gamma   90.00
#
_symmetry.space_group_name_H-M   'P 1'
#
loop_
_entity.id
_entity.type
_entity.pdbx_description
1 polymer ?
#
loop_
_entity_poly.entity_id
_entity_poly.type
_entity_poly.pdbx_seq_one_letter_code
_entity_poly.pdbx_strand_id
1 'polypeptide(L)' 'MRQDYQKALQYYNEAIKLDNNKTSLHNLSRLYLYGLGVEKNREKALGLLKKSADLGNKQAMSDLYWLKHSESKYEYK' A
#
# COMPACT_ATOMS: atom_id res chain seq x y z
N MET A 1 -19.06 8.34 9.27
CA MET A 1 -18.51 7.11 9.90
C MET A 1 -17.00 7.21 9.85
N ARG A 2 -16.33 7.44 10.98
CA ARG A 2 -14.88 7.18 11.08
C ARG A 2 -14.75 5.67 10.94
N GLN A 3 -14.58 5.17 9.70
CA GLN A 3 -14.13 3.80 9.51
C GLN A 3 -12.86 3.67 10.35
N ASP A 4 -12.77 2.59 11.13
CA ASP A 4 -11.81 2.41 12.22
C ASP A 4 -10.41 2.10 11.66
N TYR A 5 -9.91 3.00 10.80
CA TYR A 5 -8.66 2.85 10.08
C TYR A 5 -7.48 2.72 11.02
N GLN A 6 -7.57 3.29 12.24
CA GLN A 6 -6.56 3.07 13.28
C GLN A 6 -6.46 1.60 13.70
N LYS A 7 -7.60 0.92 13.89
CA LYS A 7 -7.60 -0.54 14.12
C LYS A 7 -7.12 -1.30 12.90
N ALA A 8 -7.52 -0.91 11.70
CA ALA A 8 -7.05 -1.56 10.46
C ALA A 8 -5.52 -1.47 10.34
N LEU A 9 -4.91 -0.32 10.65
CA LEU A 9 -3.46 -0.15 10.72
C LEU A 9 -2.83 -1.12 11.73
N GLN A 10 -3.40 -1.24 12.92
CA GLN A 10 -2.88 -2.15 13.94
C GLN A 10 -2.91 -3.59 13.45
N TYR A 11 -4.06 -4.06 12.97
CA TYR A 11 -4.20 -5.43 12.44
C TYR A 11 -3.26 -5.72 11.28
N TYR A 12 -3.13 -4.79 10.32
CA TYR A 12 -2.21 -4.98 9.21
C TYR A 12 -0.75 -5.00 9.67
N ASN A 13 -0.35 -4.14 10.59
CA ASN A 13 1.02 -4.15 11.12
C ASN A 13 1.32 -5.43 11.92
N GLU A 14 0.36 -5.94 12.69
CA GLU A 14 0.51 -7.20 13.41
C GLU A 14 0.66 -8.38 12.44
N ALA A 15 -0.21 -8.48 11.44
CA ALA A 15 -0.11 -9.50 10.39
C ALA A 15 1.26 -9.43 9.69
N ILE A 16 1.70 -8.24 9.28
CA ILE A 16 3.02 -8.05 8.64
C ILE A 16 4.16 -8.54 9.54
N LYS A 17 4.10 -8.27 10.85
CA LYS A 17 5.12 -8.72 11.81
C LYS A 17 5.13 -10.22 12.01
N LEU A 18 3.98 -10.89 11.90
CA LEU A 18 3.85 -12.32 12.16
C LEU A 18 4.30 -13.19 10.97
N ASP A 19 3.85 -12.88 9.76
CA ASP A 19 4.05 -13.75 8.58
C ASP A 19 4.45 -12.99 7.30
N ASN A 20 4.78 -11.69 7.40
CA ASN A 20 4.94 -10.81 6.24
C ASN A 20 3.70 -10.84 5.32
N ASN A 21 2.48 -10.84 5.87
CA ASN A 21 1.27 -11.05 5.09
C ASN A 21 1.18 -10.13 3.86
N LYS A 22 1.24 -10.71 2.66
CA LYS A 22 1.22 -9.95 1.41
C LYS A 22 -0.07 -9.17 1.21
N THR A 23 -1.20 -9.66 1.70
CA THR A 23 -2.49 -8.96 1.62
C THR A 23 -2.53 -7.77 2.58
N SER A 24 -1.99 -7.92 3.80
CA SER A 24 -1.90 -6.81 4.75
C SER A 24 -0.92 -5.73 4.29
N LEU A 25 0.21 -6.10 3.66
CA LEU A 25 1.12 -5.14 3.03
C LEU A 25 0.41 -4.31 1.95
N HIS A 26 -0.38 -4.97 1.09
CA HIS A 26 -1.16 -4.29 0.05
C HIS A 26 -2.21 -3.36 0.65
N ASN A 27 -3.00 -3.83 1.62
CA ASN A 27 -4.03 -2.99 2.24
C ASN A 27 -3.43 -1.80 3.01
N LEU A 28 -2.34 -2.01 3.74
CA LEU A 28 -1.63 -0.95 4.44
C LEU A 28 -1.09 0.10 3.45
N SER A 29 -0.58 -0.34 2.30
CA SER A 29 -0.13 0.58 1.25
C SER A 29 -1.26 1.49 0.75
N ARG A 30 -2.48 0.96 0.60
CA ARG A 30 -3.65 1.74 0.19
C ARG A 30 -4.03 2.79 1.24
N LEU A 31 -3.93 2.47 2.53
CA LEU A 31 -4.17 3.45 3.59
C LEU A 31 -3.22 4.65 3.47
N TYR A 32 -1.93 4.40 3.21
CA TYR A 32 -0.95 5.47 2.98
C TYR A 32 -1.11 6.18 1.62
N LEU A 33 -1.58 5.51 0.55
CA LEU A 33 -1.86 6.16 -0.74
C LEU A 33 -3.02 7.14 -0.66
N TYR A 34 -4.08 6.77 0.05
CA TYR A 34 -5.33 7.54 0.11
C TYR A 34 -5.44 8.41 1.37
N GLY A 35 -4.51 8.31 2.32
CA GLY A 35 -4.55 9.06 3.58
C GLY A 35 -5.70 8.63 4.50
N LEU A 36 -6.02 7.34 4.50
CA LEU A 36 -7.15 6.80 5.26
C LEU A 36 -6.72 6.47 6.69
N GLY A 37 -6.99 7.37 7.62
CA GLY A 37 -6.60 7.23 9.03
C GLY A 37 -5.11 7.39 9.31
N VAL A 38 -4.31 7.68 8.27
CA VAL A 38 -2.90 8.05 8.33
C VAL A 38 -2.66 9.27 7.46
N GLU A 39 -1.57 9.97 7.72
CA GLU A 39 -1.06 10.94 6.76
C GLU A 39 -0.71 10.25 5.44
N LYS A 40 -1.15 10.86 4.34
CA LYS A 40 -0.87 10.36 3.00
C LYS A 40 0.64 10.35 2.78
N ASN A 41 1.20 9.18 2.47
CA ASN A 41 2.62 9.01 2.22
C ASN A 41 2.83 8.04 1.05
N ARG A 42 3.06 8.62 -0.14
CA ARG A 42 3.21 7.86 -1.39
C ARG A 42 4.46 6.99 -1.38
N GLU A 43 5.58 7.49 -0.87
CA GLU A 43 6.85 6.74 -0.82
C GLU A 43 6.73 5.51 0.07
N LYS A 44 6.14 5.67 1.26
CA LYS A 44 5.89 4.58 2.19
C LYS A 44 4.94 3.54 1.59
N ALA A 45 3.89 3.99 0.91
CA ALA A 45 2.99 3.08 0.21
C ALA A 45 3.68 2.30 -0.91
N LEU A 46 4.52 2.97 -1.71
CA LEU A 46 5.33 2.33 -2.74
C LEU A 46 6.24 1.24 -2.18
N GLY A 47 6.90 1.50 -1.04
CA GLY A 47 7.72 0.51 -0.35
C GLY A 47 6.92 -0.71 0.10
N LEU A 48 5.71 -0.49 0.63
CA LEU A 48 4.80 -1.57 1.05
C LEU A 48 4.26 -2.37 -0.15
N LEU A 49 3.91 -1.71 -1.25
CA LEU A 49 3.48 -2.34 -2.51
C LEU A 49 4.59 -3.22 -3.09
N LYS A 50 5.84 -2.73 -3.12
CA LYS A 50 7.00 -3.52 -3.59
C LYS A 50 7.15 -4.79 -2.76
N LYS A 51 7.19 -4.69 -1.43
CA LYS A 51 7.27 -5.85 -0.54
C LYS A 51 6.12 -6.84 -0.77
N SER A 52 4.89 -6.33 -0.93
CA SER A 52 3.73 -7.16 -1.21
C SER A 52 3.85 -7.90 -2.55
N ALA A 53 4.32 -7.19 -3.59
CA ALA A 53 4.58 -7.75 -4.92
C ALA A 53 5.70 -8.81 -4.89
N ASP A 54 6.78 -8.58 -4.15
CA ASP A 54 7.90 -9.53 -3.99
C ASP A 54 7.44 -10.86 -3.35
N LEU A 55 6.38 -10.81 -2.54
CA LEU A 55 5.72 -11.98 -1.95
C LEU A 55 4.65 -12.63 -2.85
N GLY A 56 4.58 -12.22 -4.12
CA GLY A 56 3.65 -12.77 -5.09
C GLY A 56 2.21 -12.29 -4.93
N ASN A 57 1.99 -11.05 -4.45
CA ASN A 57 0.68 -10.42 -4.51
C ASN A 57 0.46 -9.77 -5.89
N LYS A 58 -0.44 -10.36 -6.69
CA LYS A 58 -0.74 -9.89 -8.05
C LYS A 58 -1.40 -8.51 -8.06
N GLN A 59 -2.27 -8.23 -7.10
CA GLN A 59 -2.91 -6.91 -6.96
C GLN A 59 -1.86 -5.83 -6.66
N ALA A 60 -0.91 -6.12 -5.78
CA ALA A 60 0.18 -5.18 -5.50
C ALA A 60 1.08 -4.96 -6.71
N MET A 61 1.37 -5.99 -7.52
CA MET A 61 2.09 -5.84 -8.79
C MET A 61 1.33 -4.94 -9.77
N SER A 62 0.02 -5.16 -9.93
CA SER A 62 -0.82 -4.32 -10.78
C SER A 62 -0.87 -2.87 -10.29
N ASP A 63 -1.08 -2.66 -9.00
CA ASP A 63 -1.13 -1.31 -8.42
C ASP A 63 0.21 -0.59 -8.53
N LEU A 64 1.33 -1.30 -8.32
CA LEU A 64 2.67 -0.76 -8.51
C LEU A 64 2.93 -0.39 -9.98
N TYR A 65 2.47 -1.23 -10.91
CA TYR A 65 2.55 -0.96 -12.35
C TYR A 65 1.75 0.31 -12.70
N TRP A 66 0.49 0.39 -12.28
CA TRP A 66 -0.36 1.57 -12.49
C TRP A 66 0.25 2.82 -11.85
N LEU A 67 0.78 2.74 -10.63
CA LEU A 67 1.32 3.91 -9.95
C LEU A 67 2.55 4.47 -10.69
N LYS A 68 3.47 3.60 -11.14
CA LYS A 68 4.64 4.00 -11.92
C LYS A 68 4.28 4.55 -13.30
N HIS A 69 3.36 3.90 -14.02
CA HIS A 69 2.97 4.36 -15.36
C HIS A 69 2.04 5.57 -15.32
N SER A 70 1.31 5.76 -14.21
CA SER A 70 0.56 7.00 -13.97
C SER A 70 1.48 8.19 -13.78
N GLU A 71 2.70 8.00 -13.24
CA GLU A 71 3.71 9.06 -13.15
C GLU A 71 4.29 9.39 -14.53
N SER A 72 4.57 8.39 -15.37
CA SER A 72 5.05 8.62 -16.74
C SER A 72 4.06 9.38 -17.63
N LYS A 73 2.76 9.37 -17.30
CA LYS A 73 1.75 10.18 -18.00
C LYS A 73 1.80 11.68 -17.67
N TYR A 74 2.56 12.09 -16.65
CA TYR A 74 2.78 13.50 -16.29
C TYR A 74 4.19 14.01 -16.65
N GLU A 75 5.00 13.21 -17.35
CA GLU A 75 6.32 13.61 -17.89
C GLU A 75 6.27 14.04 -19.36
N TYR A 76 5.12 14.49 -19.88
CA TYR A 76 5.12 15.30 -21.11
C TYR A 76 5.41 16.76 -20.76
N LYS A 77 6.70 17.12 -20.78
CA LYS A 77 7.17 18.47 -21.10
C LYS A 77 7.79 18.46 -22.48
#